data_AF-A0A928TLQ4-F1
#
_entry.id   AF-A0A928TLQ4-F1
#
_cell.length_a   1.000
_cell.length_b   1.000
_cell.length_c   1.000
_cell.angle_alpha   90.00
_cell.angle_beta   90.00
_cell.angle_gamma   90.00
#
_symmetry.space_group_name_H-M   'P 1'
#
loop_
_entity.id
_entity.type
_entity.pdbx_description
1 polymer ?
#
loop_
_entity_poly.entity_id
_entity_poly.type
_entity_poly.pdbx_seq_one_letter_code
_entity_poly.pdbx_strand_id
1 'polypeptide(L)'
;MTAPSRPWQRLKDLAENRRDAIGRTLADATARRDGAKSRLAMLLDYRSEYEARLNRATLAGIDAGRLRNFHRFLAQLDQAITQQESQTAAAQSSVESARGAWQGQQREVQSFDTLGKRARAAHATRERRQEQKEQDAYASTPRAVAPALSRESR
;
A
#
# COMPACT_ATOMS: atom_id res chain seq x y z
N MET A 1 -14.48 30.09 0.64
CA MET A 1 -14.12 29.93 -0.78
C MET A 1 -12.86 29.06 -0.84
N THR A 2 -12.99 27.79 -1.23
CA THR A 2 -11.85 26.88 -1.34
C THR A 2 -10.99 27.30 -2.54
N ALA A 3 -9.71 27.59 -2.32
CA ALA A 3 -8.77 27.88 -3.40
C ALA A 3 -8.80 26.73 -4.43
N PRO A 4 -8.67 27.01 -5.74
CA PRO A 4 -8.72 25.97 -6.76
C PRO A 4 -7.63 24.91 -6.51
N SER A 5 -8.04 23.65 -6.36
CA SER A 5 -7.13 22.52 -6.13
C SER A 5 -6.08 22.49 -7.24
N ARG A 6 -4.81 22.58 -6.84
CA ARG A 6 -3.67 22.67 -7.76
C ARG A 6 -3.56 21.34 -8.53
N PRO A 7 -3.17 21.33 -9.83
CA PRO A 7 -3.15 20.11 -10.63
C PRO A 7 -2.38 18.93 -10.00
N TRP A 8 -1.26 19.20 -9.32
CA TRP A 8 -0.48 18.18 -8.62
C TRP A 8 -1.18 17.59 -7.38
N GLN A 9 -2.08 18.33 -6.73
CA GLN A 9 -2.89 17.82 -5.61
C GLN A 9 -3.86 16.78 -6.13
N ARG A 10 -4.63 17.09 -7.18
CA ARG A 10 -5.56 16.13 -7.79
C ARG A 10 -4.88 14.85 -8.28
N LEU A 11 -3.69 14.98 -8.87
CA LEU A 11 -2.90 13.82 -9.31
C LEU A 11 -2.43 12.97 -8.13
N LYS A 12 -1.99 13.62 -7.04
CA LYS A 12 -1.64 12.93 -5.80
C LYS A 12 -2.84 12.20 -5.20
N ASP A 13 -3.98 12.86 -5.09
CA ASP A 13 -5.21 12.28 -4.53
C ASP A 13 -5.65 11.05 -5.35
N LEU A 14 -5.57 11.12 -6.68
CA LEU A 14 -5.87 9.99 -7.55
C LEU A 14 -4.89 8.82 -7.34
N ALA A 15 -3.59 9.11 -7.21
CA ALA A 15 -2.58 8.09 -6.93
C ALA A 15 -2.75 7.46 -5.54
N GLU A 16 -3.14 8.25 -4.53
CA GLU A 16 -3.44 7.74 -3.19
C GLU A 16 -4.66 6.83 -3.20
N ASN A 17 -5.73 7.22 -3.88
CA ASN A 17 -6.92 6.37 -4.05
C ASN A 17 -6.59 5.04 -4.75
N ARG A 18 -5.74 5.06 -5.78
CA ARG A 18 -5.27 3.84 -6.46
C ARG A 18 -4.42 2.97 -5.54
N ARG A 19 -3.46 3.57 -4.82
CA ARG A 19 -2.64 2.86 -3.83
C ARG A 19 -3.52 2.17 -2.79
N ASP A 20 -4.53 2.87 -2.27
CA ASP A 20 -5.40 2.34 -1.22
C ASP A 20 -6.29 1.20 -1.75
N ALA A 21 -6.77 1.30 -2.99
CA ALA A 21 -7.48 0.22 -3.66
C ALA A 21 -6.60 -1.03 -3.81
N ILE A 22 -5.35 -0.89 -4.28
CA ILE A 22 -4.40 -1.99 -4.36
C ILE A 22 -4.02 -2.51 -2.96
N GLY A 23 -3.98 -1.65 -1.95
CA GLY A 23 -3.76 -2.01 -0.55
C GLY A 23 -4.83 -2.98 -0.03
N ARG A 24 -6.10 -2.77 -0.39
CA ARG A 24 -7.19 -3.72 -0.08
C ARG A 24 -6.97 -5.07 -0.77
N THR A 25 -6.59 -5.06 -2.05
CA THR A 25 -6.28 -6.29 -2.78
C THR A 25 -5.11 -7.06 -2.14
N LEU A 26 -4.08 -6.36 -1.67
CA LEU A 26 -2.97 -6.98 -0.94
C LEU A 26 -3.42 -7.58 0.39
N ALA A 27 -4.29 -6.90 1.14
CA ALA A 27 -4.86 -7.42 2.37
C ALA A 27 -5.67 -8.70 2.12
N ASP A 28 -6.55 -8.69 1.11
CA ASP A 28 -7.36 -9.85 0.72
C ASP A 28 -6.49 -11.03 0.28
N ALA A 29 -5.45 -10.78 -0.54
CA ALA A 29 -4.50 -11.80 -0.96
C ALA A 29 -3.75 -12.40 0.25
N THR A 30 -3.36 -11.57 1.20
CA THR A 30 -2.67 -12.01 2.42
C THR A 30 -3.58 -12.88 3.29
N ALA A 31 -4.83 -12.46 3.50
CA ALA A 31 -5.81 -13.25 4.24
C ALA A 31 -6.09 -14.62 3.59
N ARG A 32 -6.19 -14.65 2.25
CA ARG A 32 -6.33 -15.91 1.50
C ARG A 32 -5.13 -16.83 1.67
N ARG A 33 -3.91 -16.28 1.60
CA ARG A 33 -2.66 -17.01 1.83
C ARG A 33 -2.60 -17.59 3.23
N ASP A 34 -2.95 -16.81 4.25
CA ASP A 34 -2.96 -17.26 5.65
C ASP A 34 -4.00 -18.35 5.88
N GLY A 35 -5.20 -18.21 5.33
CA GLY A 35 -6.22 -19.25 5.35
C GLY A 35 -5.77 -20.54 4.65
N ALA A 36 -5.11 -20.43 3.50
CA ALA A 36 -4.57 -21.59 2.79
C ALA A 36 -3.49 -22.32 3.60
N LYS A 37 -2.58 -21.58 4.25
CA LYS A 37 -1.56 -22.15 5.15
C LYS A 37 -2.16 -22.83 6.37
N SER A 38 -3.16 -22.21 6.98
CA SER A 38 -3.88 -22.79 8.13
C SER A 38 -4.54 -24.12 7.75
N ARG A 39 -5.22 -24.18 6.59
CA ARG A 39 -5.79 -25.44 6.08
C ARG A 39 -4.75 -26.50 5.80
N LEU A 40 -3.62 -26.12 5.19
CA LEU A 40 -2.51 -27.07 4.95
C LEU A 40 -2.00 -27.65 6.27
N ALA A 41 -1.77 -26.80 7.27
CA ALA A 41 -1.32 -27.26 8.59
C ALA A 41 -2.30 -28.25 9.23
N MET A 42 -3.61 -27.98 9.16
CA MET A 42 -4.63 -28.92 9.66
C MET A 42 -4.60 -30.26 8.92
N LEU A 43 -4.41 -30.28 7.60
CA LEU A 43 -4.33 -31.53 6.84
C LEU A 43 -3.10 -32.35 7.20
N LEU A 44 -1.95 -31.69 7.38
CA LEU A 44 -0.69 -32.33 7.76
C LEU A 44 -0.76 -32.92 9.18
N ASP A 45 -1.34 -32.16 10.12
CA ASP A 45 -1.57 -32.61 11.50
C ASP A 45 -2.50 -33.84 11.52
N TYR A 46 -3.65 -33.73 10.85
CA TYR A 46 -4.59 -34.83 10.72
C TYR A 46 -3.98 -36.07 10.07
N ARG A 47 -3.11 -35.90 9.07
CA ARG A 47 -2.35 -37.01 8.46
C ARG A 47 -1.46 -37.71 9.48
N SER A 48 -0.72 -36.96 10.29
CA SER A 48 0.15 -37.50 11.33
C SER A 48 -0.64 -38.28 12.38
N GLU A 49 -1.75 -37.72 12.86
CA GLU A 49 -2.64 -38.40 13.80
C GLU A 49 -3.22 -39.69 13.21
N TYR A 50 -3.59 -39.65 11.94
CA TYR A 50 -4.16 -40.79 11.22
C TYR A 50 -3.14 -41.93 11.06
N GLU A 51 -1.89 -41.61 10.73
CA GLU A 51 -0.78 -42.58 10.69
C GLU A 51 -0.50 -43.18 12.06
N ALA A 52 -0.48 -42.35 13.12
CA ALA A 52 -0.30 -42.84 14.49
C ALA A 52 -1.43 -43.78 14.93
N ARG A 53 -2.66 -43.54 14.47
CA ARG A 53 -3.79 -44.46 14.71
C ARG A 53 -3.63 -45.77 13.95
N LEU A 54 -3.18 -45.73 12.69
CA LEU A 54 -2.90 -46.93 11.92
C LEU A 54 -1.82 -47.78 12.60
N ASN A 55 -0.71 -47.17 13.05
CA ASN A 55 0.36 -47.88 13.73
C ASN A 55 -0.15 -48.63 14.98
N ARG A 56 -0.95 -47.97 15.82
CA ARG A 56 -1.59 -48.60 16.98
C ARG A 56 -2.53 -49.75 16.59
N ALA A 57 -3.34 -49.58 15.54
CA ALA A 57 -4.24 -50.61 15.05
C ALA A 57 -3.48 -51.83 14.51
N THR A 58 -2.36 -51.60 13.80
CA THR A 58 -1.48 -52.66 13.30
C THR A 58 -0.85 -53.45 14.44
N LEU A 59 -0.35 -52.79 15.49
CA LEU A 59 0.18 -53.44 16.69
C LEU A 59 -0.87 -54.26 17.43
N ALA A 60 -2.15 -53.86 17.38
CA ALA A 60 -3.26 -54.58 17.99
C ALA A 60 -3.83 -55.74 17.14
N GLY A 61 -3.29 -55.96 15.93
CA GLY A 61 -3.82 -56.95 14.99
C GLY A 61 -5.00 -56.40 14.18
N ILE A 62 -4.71 -55.79 13.04
CA ILE A 62 -5.70 -55.25 12.10
C ILE A 62 -6.04 -56.27 11.01
N ASP A 63 -7.30 -56.39 10.60
CA ASP A 63 -7.68 -57.19 9.45
C ASP A 63 -7.27 -56.52 8.11
N ALA A 64 -7.07 -57.34 7.09
CA ALA A 64 -6.63 -56.88 5.76
C ALA A 64 -7.62 -55.90 5.10
N GLY A 65 -8.93 -56.03 5.38
CA GLY A 65 -9.95 -55.14 4.84
C GLY A 65 -9.83 -53.73 5.40
N ARG A 66 -9.69 -53.61 6.73
CA ARG A 66 -9.43 -52.32 7.39
C ARG A 66 -8.11 -51.71 6.94
N LEU A 67 -7.03 -52.48 6.89
CA LEU A 67 -5.73 -51.99 6.43
C LEU A 67 -5.79 -51.38 5.03
N ARG A 68 -6.48 -52.05 4.09
CA ARG A 68 -6.70 -51.53 2.73
C ARG A 68 -7.49 -50.22 2.73
N ASN A 69 -8.52 -50.11 3.57
CA ASN A 69 -9.31 -48.88 3.68
C ASN A 69 -8.47 -47.72 4.23
N PHE A 70 -7.61 -47.97 5.21
CA PHE A 70 -6.65 -46.99 5.73
C PHE A 70 -5.74 -46.45 4.63
N HIS A 71 -5.09 -47.33 3.86
CA HIS A 71 -4.21 -46.90 2.76
C HIS A 71 -4.94 -46.11 1.68
N ARG A 72 -6.17 -46.50 1.35
CA ARG A 72 -6.99 -45.76 0.38
C ARG A 72 -7.28 -44.34 0.86
N PHE A 73 -7.67 -44.19 2.12
CA PHE A 73 -7.94 -42.87 2.69
C PHE A 73 -6.67 -42.03 2.79
N LEU A 74 -5.54 -42.63 3.18
CA LEU A 74 -4.25 -41.94 3.23
C LEU A 74 -3.86 -41.40 1.85
N ALA A 75 -4.05 -42.19 0.79
CA ALA A 75 -3.79 -41.72 -0.58
C ALA A 75 -4.70 -40.54 -0.98
N GLN A 76 -5.98 -40.54 -0.58
CA GLN A 76 -6.88 -39.41 -0.81
C GLN A 76 -6.45 -38.17 -0.03
N LEU A 77 -5.99 -38.35 1.22
CA LEU A 77 -5.50 -37.27 2.06
C LEU A 77 -4.21 -36.66 1.49
N ASP A 78 -3.28 -37.48 1.00
CA ASP A 78 -2.04 -37.04 0.36
C ASP A 78 -2.32 -36.23 -0.92
N GLN A 79 -3.32 -36.66 -1.72
CA GLN A 79 -3.79 -35.89 -2.87
C GLN A 79 -4.35 -34.52 -2.45
N ALA A 80 -5.17 -34.48 -1.40
CA ALA A 80 -5.74 -33.24 -0.88
C ALA A 80 -4.64 -32.29 -0.34
N ILE A 81 -3.63 -32.83 0.35
CA ILE A 81 -2.47 -32.07 0.83
C ILE A 81 -1.71 -31.47 -0.35
N THR A 82 -1.38 -32.28 -1.36
CA THR A 82 -0.67 -31.81 -2.57
C THR A 82 -1.45 -30.69 -3.26
N GLN A 83 -2.78 -30.82 -3.36
CA GLN A 83 -3.63 -29.78 -3.93
C GLN A 83 -3.64 -28.50 -3.06
N GLN A 84 -3.64 -28.65 -1.74
CA GLN A 84 -3.61 -27.52 -0.80
C GLN A 84 -2.25 -26.81 -0.77
N GLU A 85 -1.14 -27.54 -0.96
CA GLU A 85 0.20 -26.97 -1.15
C GLU A 85 0.26 -26.10 -2.40
N SER A 86 -0.25 -26.61 -3.53
CA SER A 86 -0.34 -25.85 -4.79
C SER A 86 -1.17 -24.56 -4.62
N GLN A 87 -2.33 -24.65 -3.94
CA GLN A 87 -3.14 -23.47 -3.62
C GLN A 87 -2.39 -22.47 -2.74
N THR A 88 -1.63 -22.96 -1.76
CA THR A 88 -0.84 -22.12 -0.86
C THR A 88 0.28 -21.39 -1.62
N ALA A 89 0.95 -22.08 -2.54
CA ALA A 89 1.97 -21.49 -3.41
C ALA A 89 1.38 -20.43 -4.34
N ALA A 90 0.23 -20.72 -4.96
CA ALA A 90 -0.48 -19.76 -5.80
C ALA A 90 -0.91 -18.50 -5.03
N ALA A 91 -1.44 -18.68 -3.81
CA ALA A 91 -1.82 -17.56 -2.94
C ALA A 91 -0.59 -16.73 -2.51
N GLN A 92 0.55 -17.38 -2.24
CA GLN A 92 1.80 -16.70 -1.92
C GLN A 92 2.31 -15.86 -3.11
N SER A 93 2.27 -16.39 -4.32
CA SER A 93 2.62 -15.65 -5.54
C SER A 93 1.67 -14.45 -5.79
N SER A 94 0.39 -14.60 -5.46
CA SER A 94 -0.59 -13.51 -5.54
C SER A 94 -0.27 -12.36 -4.56
N VAL A 95 0.14 -12.69 -3.33
CA VAL A 95 0.60 -11.70 -2.34
C VAL A 95 1.81 -10.93 -2.84
N GLU A 96 2.80 -11.62 -3.41
CA GLU A 96 4.01 -11.01 -3.94
C GLU A 96 3.71 -10.05 -5.09
N SER A 97 2.84 -10.47 -6.01
CA SER A 97 2.38 -9.65 -7.13
C SER A 97 1.64 -8.39 -6.65
N ALA A 98 0.69 -8.54 -5.72
CA ALA A 98 -0.05 -7.42 -5.14
C ALA A 98 0.86 -6.47 -4.37
N ARG A 99 1.87 -6.99 -3.66
CA ARG A 99 2.86 -6.19 -2.94
C ARG A 99 3.71 -5.37 -3.90
N GLY A 100 4.16 -5.96 -5.00
CA GLY A 100 4.89 -5.23 -6.06
C GLY A 100 4.06 -4.10 -6.67
N ALA A 101 2.79 -4.37 -6.99
CA ALA A 101 1.86 -3.36 -7.49
C ALA A 101 1.66 -2.21 -6.49
N TRP A 102 1.44 -2.54 -5.21
CA TRP A 102 1.27 -1.55 -4.14
C TRP A 102 2.51 -0.66 -3.98
N GLN A 103 3.71 -1.25 -3.99
CA GLN A 103 4.98 -0.51 -3.94
C GLN A 103 5.16 0.41 -5.16
N GLY A 104 4.71 -0.02 -6.34
CA GLY A 104 4.66 0.82 -7.54
C GLY A 104 3.82 2.08 -7.33
N GLN A 105 2.57 1.91 -6.86
CA GLN A 105 1.66 3.02 -6.58
C GLN A 105 2.18 3.94 -5.46
N GLN A 106 2.81 3.38 -4.43
CA GLN A 106 3.42 4.18 -3.36
C GLN A 106 4.55 5.07 -3.88
N ARG A 107 5.37 4.60 -4.83
CA ARG A 107 6.40 5.42 -5.49
C ARG A 107 5.80 6.54 -6.34
N GLU A 108 4.68 6.29 -7.01
CA GLU A 108 3.95 7.30 -7.78
C GLU A 108 3.41 8.42 -6.88
N VAL A 109 2.80 8.06 -5.74
CA VAL A 109 2.35 9.02 -4.70
C VAL A 109 3.52 9.89 -4.20
N GLN A 110 4.66 9.28 -3.89
CA GLN A 110 5.87 10.00 -3.45
C GLN A 110 6.40 10.97 -4.50
N SER A 111 6.28 10.62 -5.78
CA SER A 111 6.69 11.47 -6.90
C SER A 111 5.82 12.73 -6.97
N PHE A 112 4.49 12.59 -6.83
CA PHE A 112 3.58 13.73 -6.78
C PHE A 112 3.76 14.58 -5.52
N ASP A 113 4.07 13.98 -4.37
CA ASP A 113 4.39 14.72 -3.15
C ASP A 113 5.63 15.60 -3.34
N THR A 114 6.67 15.06 -3.98
CA THR A 114 7.89 15.78 -4.32
C THR A 114 7.61 16.93 -5.29
N LEU A 115 6.80 16.70 -6.33
CA LEU A 115 6.37 17.73 -7.27
C LEU A 115 5.62 18.85 -6.55
N GLY A 116 4.70 18.49 -5.65
CA GLY A 116 3.94 19.45 -4.86
C GLY A 116 4.83 20.31 -3.96
N LYS A 117 5.82 19.71 -3.29
CA LYS A 117 6.81 20.45 -2.48
C LYS A 117 7.57 21.48 -3.32
N ARG A 118 8.05 21.10 -4.51
CA ARG A 118 8.75 22.00 -5.44
C ARG A 118 7.84 23.14 -5.91
N ALA A 119 6.60 22.84 -6.28
CA ALA A 119 5.63 23.84 -6.73
C ALA A 119 5.32 24.88 -5.63
N ARG A 120 5.15 24.43 -4.38
CA ARG A 120 4.94 25.32 -3.23
C ARG A 120 6.15 26.22 -2.96
N ALA A 121 7.37 25.67 -3.00
CA ALA A 121 8.60 26.44 -2.81
C ALA A 121 8.79 27.51 -3.91
N ALA A 122 8.49 27.17 -5.16
CA ALA A 122 8.53 28.12 -6.27
C ALA A 122 7.51 29.25 -6.10
N HIS A 123 6.29 28.94 -5.67
CA HIS A 123 5.24 29.94 -5.39
C HIS A 123 5.67 30.91 -4.29
N ALA A 124 6.11 30.38 -3.14
CA ALA A 124 6.56 31.19 -2.00
C ALA A 124 7.76 32.09 -2.35
N THR A 125 8.61 31.66 -3.30
CA THR A 125 9.72 32.49 -3.78
C THR A 125 9.24 33.61 -4.69
N ARG A 126 8.21 33.38 -5.51
CA ARG A 126 7.61 34.42 -6.36
C ARG A 126 6.86 35.46 -5.52
N GLU A 127 6.09 35.02 -4.52
CA GLU A 127 5.37 35.93 -3.62
C GLU A 127 6.34 36.82 -2.83
N ARG A 128 7.37 36.26 -2.21
CA ARG A 128 8.41 37.05 -1.54
C ARG A 128 9.07 38.10 -2.43
N ARG A 129 9.34 37.75 -3.70
CA ARG A 129 9.91 38.70 -4.68
C ARG A 129 8.93 39.81 -5.05
N GLN A 130 7.63 39.51 -5.10
CA GLN A 130 6.59 40.49 -5.40
C GLN A 130 6.38 41.44 -4.23
N GLU A 131 6.26 40.91 -3.00
CA GLU A 131 6.16 41.68 -1.76
C GLU A 131 7.36 42.62 -1.59
N GLN A 132 8.58 42.13 -1.86
CA GLN A 132 9.79 42.95 -1.78
C GLN A 132 9.76 44.10 -2.80
N LYS A 133 9.33 43.84 -4.05
CA LYS A 133 9.18 44.91 -5.06
C LYS A 133 8.14 45.95 -4.67
N GLU A 134 7.03 45.53 -4.07
CA GLU A 134 5.97 46.43 -3.61
C GLU A 134 6.44 47.30 -2.43
N GLN A 135 7.20 46.72 -1.50
CA GLN A 135 7.84 47.46 -0.40
C GLN A 135 8.87 48.48 -0.92
N ASP A 136 9.73 48.08 -1.85
CA ASP A 136 10.73 48.97 -2.44
C ASP A 136 10.09 50.13 -3.22
N ALA A 137 8.97 49.88 -3.91
CA ALA A 137 8.20 50.90 -4.60
C ALA A 137 7.57 51.91 -3.62
N TYR A 138 6.98 51.42 -2.52
CA TYR A 138 6.42 52.29 -1.47
C TYR A 138 7.51 53.12 -0.78
N ALA A 139 8.68 52.54 -0.53
CA ALA A 139 9.83 53.23 0.07
C ALA A 139 10.47 54.26 -0.88
N SER A 140 10.45 54.01 -2.19
CA SER A 140 11.00 54.91 -3.21
C SER A 140 10.03 56.00 -3.67
N THR A 141 8.77 55.97 -3.23
CA THR A 141 7.83 57.06 -3.54
C THR A 141 8.21 58.25 -2.65
N PRO A 142 8.74 59.36 -3.19
CA PRO A 142 9.17 60.48 -2.36
C PRO A 142 7.96 61.03 -1.63
N ARG A 143 8.03 61.12 -0.29
CA ARG A 143 7.10 61.97 0.46
C ARG A 143 7.22 63.36 -0.13
N ALA A 144 6.21 63.81 -0.88
CA ALA A 144 6.17 65.15 -1.45
C ALA A 144 6.38 66.14 -0.30
N VAL A 145 7.59 66.67 -0.19
CA VAL A 145 7.91 67.73 0.74
C VAL A 145 7.13 68.94 0.21
N ALA A 146 6.13 69.35 0.99
CA ALA A 146 5.26 70.46 0.66
C ALA A 146 6.10 71.70 0.29
N PRO A 147 5.77 72.43 -0.80
CA PRO A 147 6.51 73.62 -1.18
C PRO A 147 6.23 74.69 -0.12
N ALA A 148 7.27 75.12 0.59
CA ALA A 148 7.20 76.29 1.45
C ALA A 148 7.05 77.54 0.55
N LEU A 149 5.80 77.93 0.32
CA LEU A 149 5.44 79.25 -0.20
C LEU A 149 5.58 80.27 0.93
N SER A 150 6.52 81.21 0.81
CA SER A 150 6.48 82.58 1.36
C SER A 150 7.66 83.34 0.75
N ARG A 151 7.46 84.14 -0.32
CA ARG A 151 7.06 85.57 -0.35
C ARG A 151 8.13 86.54 0.19
N GLU A 152 8.16 87.70 -0.49
CA GLU A 152 8.86 88.97 -0.23
C GLU A 152 10.24 89.10 -0.91
N SER A 153 10.38 89.85 -2.02
CA SER A 153 10.25 91.32 -2.21
C SER A 153 11.40 92.11 -1.58
N ARG A 154 12.42 92.48 -2.36
CA ARG A 154 12.68 93.83 -2.89
C ARG A 154 14.00 93.89 -3.64
#